data_AF-A0A845Y373-F1
#
_entry.id   AF-A0A845Y373-F1
#
_cell.length_a   1.000
_cell.length_b   1.000
_cell.length_c   1.000
_cell.angle_alpha   90.00
_cell.angle_beta   90.00
_cell.angle_gamma   90.00
#
_symmetry.space_group_name_H-M   'P 1'
#
loop_
_entity.id
_entity.type
_entity.pdbx_description
1 polymer ?
#
loop_
_entity_poly.entity_id
_entity_poly.type
_entity_poly.pdbx_seq_one_letter_code
_entity_poly.pdbx_strand_id
1 'polypeptide(L)'
;MKDIVWLVTIFVCLGWIASVCLHEFGHAIVAYFGGDTSVKDKGYLTLNPLKYTDPGLSLVLPILFLLLGGIALPGGAVYIDRSRLRNRGWESAVSAAGPLASALVTCFLAIPFGMGLVSRETQHWILPSLAFLILLEILAVLLNLLPIPPLDGYGIIEPWLPRKTQIQLNKFGRYGIWVIFGLLWFVEPASRLLWQTAFTISETLGVPPEMAGLGFRLFQQNSGWLILGFVALAWLLRSKENEKYRRGNQLLKSQQYEAALAAYNQAIAIKEDYYEAWYFRSYVLYLLQRYEEAIASYEQLIQINPQDASVWYYKGLTLGYLQQYKEAIASYDQAIALEPDIESFWFQRGDALYHLQQYKEAIASYDRVIQIKP
;
A
#
# COMPACT_ATOMS: atom_id res chain seq x y z
N MET A 1 -24.96 -16.98 -22.42
CA MET A 1 -25.17 -16.24 -21.15
C MET A 1 -23.92 -16.19 -20.29
N LYS A 2 -23.25 -17.31 -19.95
CA LYS A 2 -22.02 -17.28 -19.11
C LYS A 2 -20.90 -16.37 -19.64
N ASP A 3 -20.64 -16.37 -20.95
CA ASP A 3 -19.58 -15.53 -21.54
C ASP A 3 -19.89 -14.03 -21.45
N ILE A 4 -21.17 -13.67 -21.48
CA ILE A 4 -21.64 -12.29 -21.39
C ILE A 4 -21.39 -11.69 -20.01
N VAL A 5 -21.51 -12.51 -18.95
CA VAL A 5 -21.32 -12.07 -17.56
C VAL A 5 -19.86 -11.73 -17.27
N TRP A 6 -18.91 -12.45 -17.89
CA TRP A 6 -17.49 -12.12 -17.78
C TRP A 6 -17.15 -10.79 -18.44
N LEU A 7 -17.76 -10.50 -19.59
CA LEU A 7 -17.59 -9.22 -20.28
C LEU A 7 -18.09 -8.05 -19.43
N VAL A 8 -19.22 -8.18 -18.74
CA VAL A 8 -19.73 -7.17 -17.79
C VAL A 8 -18.68 -6.88 -16.71
N THR A 9 -18.14 -7.93 -16.09
CA THR A 9 -17.20 -7.80 -14.98
C THR A 9 -15.90 -7.13 -15.43
N ILE A 10 -15.35 -7.56 -16.57
CA ILE A 10 -14.13 -6.98 -17.16
C ILE A 10 -14.38 -5.51 -17.53
N PHE A 11 -15.51 -5.21 -18.17
CA PHE A 11 -15.86 -3.85 -18.57
C PHE A 11 -15.96 -2.91 -17.38
N VAL A 12 -16.67 -3.31 -16.32
CA VAL A 12 -16.84 -2.49 -15.11
C VAL A 12 -15.50 -2.29 -14.40
N CYS A 13 -14.68 -3.33 -14.26
CA CYS A 13 -13.36 -3.21 -13.63
C CYS A 13 -12.42 -2.28 -14.43
N LEU A 14 -12.37 -2.42 -15.76
CA LEU A 14 -11.55 -1.55 -16.62
C LEU A 14 -12.06 -0.11 -16.62
N GLY A 15 -13.37 0.09 -16.68
CA GLY A 15 -14.00 1.40 -16.58
C GLY A 15 -13.67 2.06 -15.24
N TRP A 16 -13.81 1.33 -14.13
CA TRP A 16 -13.46 1.82 -12.81
C TRP A 16 -11.98 2.22 -12.70
N ILE A 17 -11.05 1.40 -13.20
CA ILE A 17 -9.61 1.72 -13.22
C ILE A 17 -9.34 3.00 -14.02
N ALA A 18 -9.97 3.14 -15.19
CA ALA A 18 -9.84 4.34 -16.01
C ALA A 18 -10.35 5.59 -15.27
N SER A 19 -11.49 5.48 -14.58
CA SER A 19 -12.06 6.58 -13.80
C SER A 19 -11.22 6.97 -12.60
N VAL A 20 -10.61 6.00 -11.89
CA VAL A 20 -9.61 6.28 -10.84
C VAL A 20 -8.38 6.98 -11.44
N CYS A 21 -7.89 6.55 -12.61
CA CYS A 21 -6.77 7.23 -13.24
C CYS A 21 -7.09 8.68 -13.62
N LEU A 22 -8.30 8.95 -14.09
CA LEU A 22 -8.77 10.31 -14.40
C LEU A 22 -8.95 11.17 -13.15
N HIS A 23 -9.44 10.58 -12.06
CA HIS A 23 -9.53 11.22 -10.74
C HIS A 23 -8.14 11.69 -10.26
N GLU A 24 -7.17 10.78 -10.27
CA GLU A 24 -5.79 11.05 -9.84
C GLU A 24 -5.08 12.05 -10.76
N PHE A 25 -5.34 11.96 -12.07
CA PHE A 25 -4.88 12.96 -13.02
C PHE A 25 -5.45 14.35 -12.74
N GLY A 26 -6.71 14.43 -12.28
CA GLY A 26 -7.34 15.66 -11.82
C GLY A 26 -6.56 16.32 -10.68
N HIS A 27 -6.17 15.55 -9.65
CA HIS A 27 -5.30 16.06 -8.60
C HIS A 27 -3.95 16.54 -9.13
N ALA A 28 -3.30 15.72 -9.96
CA ALA A 28 -1.96 15.99 -10.48
C ALA A 28 -1.92 17.25 -11.37
N ILE A 29 -2.91 17.45 -12.25
CA ILE A 29 -2.95 18.60 -13.15
C ILE A 29 -3.16 19.91 -12.38
N VAL A 30 -4.05 19.91 -11.38
CA VAL A 30 -4.29 21.09 -10.54
C VAL A 30 -3.10 21.36 -9.63
N ALA A 31 -2.42 20.32 -9.12
CA ALA A 31 -1.21 20.47 -8.32
C ALA A 31 -0.05 21.06 -9.14
N TYR A 32 0.12 20.62 -10.40
CA TYR A 32 1.10 21.17 -11.33
C TYR A 32 0.88 22.67 -11.56
N PHE A 33 -0.36 23.09 -11.85
CA PHE A 33 -0.68 24.51 -11.99
C PHE A 33 -0.58 25.28 -10.66
N GLY A 34 -0.82 24.61 -9.55
CA GLY A 34 -0.74 25.14 -8.20
C GLY A 34 0.67 25.34 -7.66
N GLY A 35 1.69 24.77 -8.30
CA GLY A 35 3.11 24.98 -7.98
C GLY A 35 3.92 23.70 -7.74
N ASP A 36 3.28 22.55 -7.55
CA ASP A 36 3.98 21.28 -7.40
C ASP A 36 4.33 20.69 -8.77
N THR A 37 5.45 21.12 -9.33
CA THR A 37 5.95 20.58 -10.61
C THR A 37 6.48 19.14 -10.50
N SER A 38 6.71 18.62 -9.28
CA SER A 38 7.28 17.28 -9.07
C SER A 38 6.35 16.17 -9.54
N VAL A 39 5.05 16.43 -9.64
CA VAL A 39 4.04 15.49 -10.17
C VAL A 39 4.33 15.07 -11.61
N LYS A 40 5.00 15.93 -12.38
CA LYS A 40 5.44 15.62 -13.75
C LYS A 40 6.57 14.61 -13.74
N ASP A 41 7.58 14.81 -12.89
CA ASP A 41 8.75 13.94 -12.79
C ASP A 41 8.40 12.56 -12.25
N LYS A 42 7.43 12.51 -11.31
CA LYS A 42 6.82 11.26 -10.82
C LYS A 42 5.94 10.57 -11.85
N GLY A 43 5.61 11.25 -12.95
CA GLY A 43 4.81 10.71 -14.04
C GLY A 43 3.32 10.58 -13.76
N TYR A 44 2.79 11.30 -12.77
CA TYR A 44 1.35 11.30 -12.46
C TYR A 44 0.50 11.90 -13.60
N LEU A 45 1.11 12.70 -14.47
CA LEU A 45 0.46 13.27 -15.66
C LEU A 45 0.40 12.31 -16.86
N THR A 46 0.74 11.03 -16.71
CA THR A 46 0.72 10.05 -17.82
C THR A 46 -0.47 9.09 -17.81
N LEU A 47 -1.43 9.24 -16.89
CA LEU A 47 -2.56 8.30 -16.68
C LEU A 47 -2.10 6.84 -16.47
N ASN A 48 -0.85 6.63 -16.04
CA ASN A 48 -0.30 5.30 -15.87
C ASN A 48 -0.47 4.85 -14.42
N PRO A 49 -1.37 3.90 -14.13
CA PRO A 49 -1.63 3.43 -12.77
C PRO A 49 -0.40 2.85 -12.07
N LEU A 50 0.58 2.35 -12.82
CA LEU A 50 1.80 1.75 -12.27
C LEU A 50 2.77 2.78 -11.68
N LYS A 51 2.57 4.07 -11.97
CA LYS A 51 3.40 5.14 -11.41
C LYS A 51 2.87 5.70 -10.09
N TYR A 52 1.69 5.24 -9.65
CA TYR A 52 1.07 5.72 -8.43
C TYR A 52 1.77 5.22 -7.17
N THR A 53 1.60 5.95 -6.08
CA THR A 53 2.40 5.81 -4.84
C THR A 53 2.26 4.43 -4.20
N ASP A 54 1.05 3.84 -4.27
CA ASP A 54 0.79 2.46 -3.88
C ASP A 54 -0.32 1.87 -4.77
N PRO A 55 0.03 1.15 -5.85
CA PRO A 55 -0.95 0.52 -6.74
C PRO A 55 -1.85 -0.50 -6.03
N GLY A 56 -1.38 -1.11 -4.94
CA GLY A 56 -2.15 -2.06 -4.13
C GLY A 56 -3.30 -1.37 -3.41
N LEU A 57 -3.00 -0.33 -2.64
CA LEU A 57 -4.02 0.45 -1.94
C LEU A 57 -4.91 1.24 -2.91
N SER A 58 -4.36 1.69 -4.04
CA SER A 58 -5.07 2.61 -4.95
C SER A 58 -5.95 1.91 -5.98
N LEU A 59 -5.67 0.64 -6.30
CA LEU A 59 -6.40 -0.11 -7.35
C LEU A 59 -6.88 -1.46 -6.84
N VAL A 60 -6.00 -2.26 -6.25
CA VAL A 60 -6.34 -3.63 -5.83
C VAL A 60 -7.39 -3.62 -4.73
N LEU A 61 -7.22 -2.76 -3.71
CA LEU A 61 -8.15 -2.68 -2.59
C LEU A 61 -9.56 -2.20 -3.01
N PRO A 62 -9.72 -1.08 -3.77
CA PRO A 62 -11.03 -0.69 -4.32
C PRO A 62 -11.70 -1.77 -5.16
N ILE A 63 -10.95 -2.44 -6.04
CA ILE A 63 -11.49 -3.53 -6.87
C ILE A 63 -11.93 -4.71 -6.00
N LEU A 64 -11.16 -5.08 -4.98
CA LEU A 64 -11.50 -6.16 -4.06
C LEU A 64 -12.81 -5.85 -3.31
N PHE A 65 -12.98 -4.62 -2.82
CA PHE A 65 -14.23 -4.19 -2.18
C PHE A 65 -15.42 -4.18 -3.16
N LEU A 66 -15.20 -3.70 -4.38
CA LEU A 66 -16.21 -3.74 -5.42
C LEU A 66 -16.65 -5.19 -5.69
N LEU A 67 -15.70 -6.13 -5.78
CA LEU A 67 -15.98 -7.55 -6.01
C LEU A 67 -16.71 -8.22 -4.84
N LEU A 68 -16.47 -7.78 -3.60
CA LEU A 68 -17.17 -8.28 -2.40
C LEU A 68 -18.64 -7.79 -2.31
N GLY A 69 -19.13 -7.10 -3.33
CA GLY A 69 -20.48 -6.53 -3.36
C GLY A 69 -20.60 -5.24 -2.57
N GLY A 70 -19.46 -4.60 -2.28
CA GLY A 70 -19.38 -3.36 -1.52
C GLY A 70 -19.30 -2.10 -2.38
N ILE A 71 -19.18 -0.98 -1.69
CA ILE A 71 -18.98 0.34 -2.28
C ILE A 71 -17.50 0.48 -2.61
N ALA A 72 -17.20 0.85 -3.85
CA ALA A 72 -15.82 1.06 -4.26
C ALA A 72 -15.28 2.31 -3.55
N LEU A 73 -14.33 2.10 -2.65
CA LEU A 73 -13.69 3.19 -1.93
C LEU A 73 -12.71 3.92 -2.85
N PRO A 74 -12.63 5.24 -2.75
CA PRO A 74 -11.58 5.97 -3.43
C PRO A 74 -10.22 5.67 -2.80
N GLY A 75 -9.26 5.30 -3.64
CA GLY A 75 -7.87 5.14 -3.25
C GLY A 75 -7.12 6.45 -3.46
N GLY A 76 -6.23 6.82 -2.54
CA GLY A 76 -5.35 7.99 -2.71
C GLY A 76 -4.06 7.57 -3.40
N ALA A 77 -3.95 7.81 -4.71
CA ALA A 77 -2.87 7.27 -5.52
C ALA A 77 -1.72 8.24 -5.77
N VAL A 78 -1.97 9.55 -5.68
CA VAL A 78 -0.98 10.59 -6.03
C VAL A 78 -0.44 11.31 -4.80
N TYR A 79 0.89 11.33 -4.66
CA TYR A 79 1.56 12.16 -3.66
C TYR A 79 1.71 13.60 -4.17
N ILE A 80 1.22 14.56 -3.37
CA ILE A 80 1.29 15.99 -3.69
C ILE A 80 2.05 16.73 -2.59
N ASP A 81 3.09 17.47 -2.98
CA ASP A 81 3.86 18.29 -2.06
C ASP A 81 3.13 19.61 -1.78
N ARG A 82 2.31 19.60 -0.71
CA ARG A 82 1.53 20.78 -0.31
C ARG A 82 2.39 22.00 0.03
N SER A 83 3.65 21.82 0.42
CA SER A 83 4.54 22.94 0.75
C SER A 83 4.91 23.78 -0.48
N ARG A 84 4.79 23.20 -1.69
CA ARG A 84 5.06 23.86 -2.97
C ARG A 84 3.85 24.57 -3.56
N LEU A 85 2.66 24.36 -2.98
CA LEU A 85 1.45 25.01 -3.47
C LEU A 85 1.42 26.49 -3.09
N ARG A 86 0.97 27.32 -4.02
CA ARG A 86 1.03 28.79 -3.92
C ARG A 86 0.29 29.36 -2.70
N ASN A 87 -0.86 28.78 -2.35
CA ASN A 87 -1.68 29.23 -1.22
C ASN A 87 -2.70 28.15 -0.80
N ARG A 88 -3.39 28.40 0.31
CA ARG A 88 -4.43 27.51 0.85
C ARG A 88 -5.58 27.23 -0.11
N GLY A 89 -5.89 28.18 -1.01
CA GLY A 89 -6.91 27.98 -2.04
C GLY A 89 -6.48 26.92 -3.06
N TRP A 90 -5.20 26.85 -3.40
CA TRP A 90 -4.65 25.78 -4.23
C TRP A 90 -4.64 24.44 -3.52
N GLU A 91 -4.39 24.39 -2.22
CA GLU A 91 -4.55 23.15 -1.45
C GLU A 91 -5.98 22.60 -1.54
N SER A 92 -6.99 23.45 -1.31
CA SER A 92 -8.40 23.06 -1.46
C SER A 92 -8.76 22.69 -2.90
N ALA A 93 -8.27 23.44 -3.88
CA ALA A 93 -8.55 23.18 -5.29
C ALA A 93 -7.96 21.84 -5.76
N VAL A 94 -6.76 21.51 -5.30
CA VAL A 94 -6.15 20.21 -5.56
C VAL A 94 -7.02 19.08 -5.01
N SER A 95 -7.46 19.16 -3.74
CA SER A 95 -8.34 18.15 -3.17
C SER A 95 -9.70 18.08 -3.87
N ALA A 96 -10.26 19.20 -4.33
CA ALA A 96 -11.51 19.20 -5.10
C ALA A 96 -11.36 18.61 -6.51
N ALA A 97 -10.16 18.62 -7.08
CA ALA A 97 -9.93 18.30 -8.48
C ALA A 97 -10.26 16.85 -8.85
N GLY A 98 -9.91 15.88 -8.00
CA GLY A 98 -10.22 14.47 -8.22
C GLY A 98 -11.72 14.22 -8.28
N PRO A 99 -12.51 14.58 -7.24
CA PRO A 99 -13.96 14.40 -7.24
C PRO A 99 -14.65 15.13 -8.39
N LEU A 100 -14.16 16.32 -8.75
CA LEU A 100 -14.67 17.05 -9.93
C LEU A 100 -14.36 16.33 -11.23
N ALA A 101 -13.16 15.78 -11.40
CA ALA A 101 -12.82 14.98 -12.57
C ALA A 101 -13.72 13.73 -12.68
N SER A 102 -13.95 13.03 -11.57
CA SER A 102 -14.89 11.90 -11.51
C SER A 102 -16.31 12.33 -11.89
N ALA A 103 -16.81 13.46 -11.35
CA ALA A 103 -18.13 13.96 -11.69
C ALA A 103 -18.27 14.35 -13.18
N LEU A 104 -17.22 14.90 -13.79
CA LEU A 104 -17.20 15.19 -15.24
C LEU A 104 -17.27 13.92 -16.07
N VAL A 105 -16.54 12.86 -15.67
CA VAL A 105 -16.61 11.54 -16.31
C VAL A 105 -18.02 10.97 -16.18
N THR A 106 -18.63 11.03 -14.98
CA THR A 106 -20.01 10.58 -14.75
C THR A 106 -21.00 11.26 -15.69
N CYS A 107 -20.93 12.60 -15.78
CA CYS A 107 -21.79 13.36 -16.68
C CYS A 107 -21.56 12.98 -18.14
N PHE A 108 -20.32 12.80 -18.56
CA PHE A 108 -19.98 12.39 -19.92
C PHE A 108 -20.52 11.00 -20.27
N LEU A 109 -20.34 10.02 -19.38
CA LEU A 109 -20.84 8.66 -19.56
C LEU A 109 -22.38 8.60 -19.54
N ALA A 110 -23.04 9.54 -18.86
CA ALA A 110 -24.50 9.62 -18.79
C ALA A 110 -25.17 10.23 -20.04
N ILE A 111 -24.43 10.93 -20.93
CA ILE A 111 -24.97 11.59 -22.12
C ILE A 111 -25.90 10.69 -22.96
N PRO A 112 -25.55 9.43 -23.29
CA PRO A 112 -26.40 8.56 -24.10
C PRO A 112 -27.77 8.28 -23.45
N PHE A 113 -27.82 8.24 -22.12
CA PHE A 113 -29.05 8.01 -21.36
C PHE A 113 -29.90 9.29 -21.30
N GLY A 114 -29.29 10.43 -20.95
CA GLY A 114 -29.97 11.71 -20.87
C GLY A 114 -30.54 12.21 -22.20
N MET A 115 -29.90 11.88 -23.33
CA MET A 115 -30.39 12.21 -24.66
C MET A 115 -31.45 11.22 -25.20
N GLY A 116 -31.80 10.19 -24.44
CA GLY A 116 -32.73 9.16 -24.90
C GLY A 116 -32.23 8.34 -26.10
N LEU A 117 -30.91 8.32 -26.33
CA LEU A 117 -30.28 7.53 -27.41
C LEU A 117 -30.29 6.02 -27.12
N VAL A 118 -30.65 5.66 -25.88
CA VAL A 118 -30.66 4.29 -25.37
C VAL A 118 -32.11 3.83 -25.17
N SER A 119 -32.51 2.77 -25.87
CA SER A 119 -33.82 2.14 -25.64
C SER A 119 -33.78 1.19 -24.44
N ARG A 120 -34.88 1.14 -23.68
CA ARG A 120 -35.02 0.27 -22.50
C ARG A 120 -35.03 -1.23 -22.84
N GLU A 121 -35.22 -1.59 -24.11
CA GLU A 121 -35.41 -2.97 -24.56
C GLU A 121 -34.12 -3.66 -25.06
N THR A 122 -32.97 -3.00 -25.05
CA THR A 122 -31.74 -3.63 -25.52
C THR A 122 -31.31 -4.77 -24.60
N GLN A 123 -31.37 -6.01 -25.10
CA GLN A 123 -30.84 -7.21 -24.44
C GLN A 123 -29.29 -7.25 -24.35
N HIS A 124 -28.61 -6.15 -24.68
CA HIS A 124 -27.14 -6.09 -24.70
C HIS A 124 -26.59 -5.73 -23.31
N TRP A 125 -25.56 -6.46 -22.89
CA TRP A 125 -24.92 -6.33 -21.58
C TRP A 125 -24.20 -5.00 -21.34
N ILE A 126 -23.85 -4.27 -22.41
CA ILE A 126 -23.05 -3.04 -22.36
C ILE A 126 -23.79 -1.94 -21.60
N LEU A 127 -25.07 -1.71 -21.92
CA LEU A 127 -25.84 -0.60 -21.34
C LEU A 127 -26.11 -0.77 -19.84
N PRO A 128 -26.52 -1.96 -19.36
CA PRO A 128 -26.53 -2.25 -17.92
C PRO A 128 -25.17 -2.08 -17.25
N SER A 129 -24.07 -2.51 -17.90
CA SER A 129 -22.72 -2.36 -17.36
C SER A 129 -22.32 -0.90 -17.23
N LEU A 130 -22.63 -0.08 -18.23
CA LEU A 130 -22.37 1.36 -18.25
C LEU A 130 -23.23 2.08 -17.21
N ALA A 131 -24.52 1.76 -17.11
CA ALA A 131 -25.41 2.31 -16.08
C ALA A 131 -24.91 1.99 -14.66
N PHE A 132 -24.43 0.77 -14.44
CA PHE A 132 -23.82 0.39 -13.17
C PHE A 132 -22.48 1.12 -12.91
N LEU A 133 -21.62 1.27 -13.93
CA LEU A 133 -20.39 2.05 -13.81
C LEU A 133 -20.66 3.51 -13.43
N ILE A 134 -21.65 4.15 -14.05
CA ILE A 134 -22.08 5.52 -13.70
C ILE A 134 -22.52 5.59 -12.24
N LEU A 135 -23.31 4.62 -11.78
CA LEU A 135 -23.74 4.56 -10.38
C LEU A 135 -22.54 4.42 -9.41
N LEU A 136 -21.54 3.62 -9.77
CA LEU A 136 -20.29 3.49 -9.00
C LEU A 136 -19.52 4.81 -8.94
N GLU A 137 -19.43 5.54 -10.04
CA GLU A 137 -18.76 6.84 -10.06
C GLU A 137 -19.47 7.88 -9.20
N ILE A 138 -20.81 7.90 -9.22
CA ILE A 138 -21.60 8.76 -8.33
C ILE A 138 -21.29 8.43 -6.87
N LEU A 139 -21.25 7.16 -6.50
CA LEU A 139 -20.88 6.74 -5.15
C LEU A 139 -19.45 7.17 -4.79
N ALA A 140 -18.50 7.04 -5.72
CA ALA A 140 -17.12 7.47 -5.54
C ALA A 140 -17.03 8.98 -5.24
N VAL A 141 -17.77 9.80 -6.01
CA VAL A 141 -17.85 11.25 -5.81
C VAL A 141 -18.47 11.58 -4.45
N LEU A 142 -19.61 10.98 -4.12
CA LEU A 142 -20.29 11.22 -2.85
C LEU A 142 -19.41 10.87 -1.65
N LEU A 143 -18.73 9.71 -1.71
CA LEU A 143 -17.81 9.30 -0.67
C LEU A 143 -16.62 10.25 -0.59
N ASN A 144 -15.95 10.55 -1.70
CA ASN A 144 -14.81 11.44 -1.68
C ASN A 144 -15.12 12.83 -1.15
N LEU A 145 -16.34 13.33 -1.34
CA LEU A 145 -16.73 14.65 -0.82
C LEU A 145 -17.02 14.67 0.69
N LEU A 146 -16.98 13.52 1.38
CA LEU A 146 -17.15 13.50 2.83
C LEU A 146 -15.98 14.23 3.53
N PRO A 147 -16.26 15.09 4.53
CA PRO A 147 -15.24 15.85 5.25
C PRO A 147 -14.51 14.99 6.31
N ILE A 148 -14.05 13.79 5.92
CA ILE A 148 -13.44 12.80 6.80
C ILE A 148 -12.05 12.42 6.24
N PRO A 149 -10.94 12.60 6.99
CA PRO A 149 -9.64 12.13 6.53
C PRO A 149 -9.66 10.60 6.35
N PRO A 150 -9.07 10.02 5.29
CA PRO A 150 -8.17 10.67 4.33
C PRO A 150 -8.85 11.17 3.04
N LEU A 151 -10.18 11.28 3.00
CA LEU A 151 -10.93 11.61 1.78
C LEU A 151 -10.74 13.06 1.34
N ASP A 152 -10.97 13.32 0.06
CA ASP A 152 -10.78 14.62 -0.57
C ASP A 152 -11.60 15.74 0.05
N GLY A 153 -12.82 15.46 0.47
CA GLY A 153 -13.74 16.41 1.08
C GLY A 153 -13.15 17.01 2.36
N TYR A 154 -12.36 16.22 3.10
CA TYR A 154 -11.57 16.75 4.20
C TYR A 154 -10.45 17.66 3.68
N GLY A 155 -9.70 17.26 2.66
CA GLY A 155 -8.66 18.08 2.04
C GLY A 155 -9.15 19.42 1.47
N ILE A 156 -10.41 19.49 1.02
CA ILE A 156 -11.04 20.74 0.58
C ILE A 156 -11.13 21.74 1.75
N ILE A 157 -11.53 21.29 2.94
CA ILE A 157 -11.75 22.17 4.10
C ILE A 157 -10.53 22.29 5.02
N GLU A 158 -9.62 21.32 5.01
CA GLU A 158 -8.49 21.18 5.91
C GLU A 158 -7.64 22.48 6.01
N PRO A 159 -7.24 23.15 4.91
CA PRO A 159 -6.42 24.37 4.98
C PRO A 159 -7.06 25.52 5.75
N TRP A 160 -8.38 25.48 5.93
CA TRP A 160 -9.17 26.50 6.59
C TRP A 160 -9.45 26.18 8.07
N LEU A 161 -9.16 24.94 8.50
CA LEU A 161 -9.32 24.53 9.88
C LEU A 161 -8.19 25.05 10.80
N PRO A 162 -8.46 25.28 12.09
CA PRO A 162 -7.40 25.57 13.06
C PRO A 162 -6.40 24.42 13.15
N ARG A 163 -5.10 24.74 13.30
CA ARG A 163 -4.02 23.72 13.39
C ARG A 163 -4.28 22.65 14.46
N LYS A 164 -4.88 23.02 15.60
CA LYS A 164 -5.23 22.06 16.67
C LYS A 164 -6.23 21.01 16.17
N THR A 165 -7.23 21.43 15.41
CA THR A 165 -8.25 20.56 14.81
C THR A 165 -7.66 19.67 13.74
N GLN A 166 -6.80 20.21 12.87
CA GLN A 166 -6.08 19.42 11.85
C GLN A 166 -5.26 18.29 12.49
N ILE A 167 -4.47 18.60 13.54
CA ILE A 167 -3.67 17.59 14.25
C ILE A 167 -4.54 16.51 14.88
N GLN A 168 -5.70 16.87 15.44
CA GLN A 168 -6.63 15.90 16.02
C GLN A 168 -7.26 15.01 14.94
N LEU A 169 -7.76 15.58 13.85
CA LEU A 169 -8.40 14.84 12.77
C LEU A 169 -7.40 13.96 11.99
N ASN A 170 -6.19 14.47 11.74
CA ASN A 170 -5.16 13.72 11.00
C ASN A 170 -4.66 12.48 11.77
N LYS A 171 -4.77 12.45 13.11
CA LYS A 171 -4.52 11.22 13.90
C LYS A 171 -5.51 10.11 13.57
N PHE A 172 -6.77 10.47 13.27
CA PHE A 172 -7.80 9.50 12.90
C PHE A 172 -7.76 9.10 11.43
N GLY A 173 -7.02 9.82 10.57
CA GLY A 173 -6.99 9.57 9.14
C GLY A 173 -6.55 8.16 8.75
N ARG A 174 -5.67 7.51 9.53
CA ARG A 174 -5.29 6.11 9.31
C ARG A 174 -6.46 5.12 9.49
N TYR A 175 -7.46 5.49 10.28
CA TYR A 175 -8.63 4.67 10.58
C TYR A 175 -9.90 5.13 9.87
N GLY A 176 -9.92 6.33 9.28
CA GLY A 176 -11.13 6.94 8.72
C GLY A 176 -11.82 6.08 7.66
N ILE A 177 -11.05 5.50 6.73
CA ILE A 177 -11.57 4.55 5.73
C ILE A 177 -12.28 3.36 6.38
N TRP A 178 -11.69 2.77 7.43
CA TRP A 178 -12.26 1.62 8.14
C TRP A 178 -13.53 1.99 8.92
N VAL A 179 -13.58 3.19 9.48
CA VAL A 179 -14.78 3.71 10.17
C VAL A 179 -15.91 3.93 9.17
N ILE A 180 -15.64 4.54 8.03
CA ILE A 180 -16.64 4.72 6.96
C ILE A 180 -17.15 3.38 6.47
N PHE A 181 -16.26 2.42 6.26
CA PHE A 181 -16.63 1.07 5.88
C PHE A 181 -17.55 0.42 6.93
N GLY A 182 -17.15 0.43 8.21
CA GLY A 182 -17.96 -0.11 9.30
C GLY A 182 -19.33 0.58 9.41
N LEU A 183 -19.38 1.90 9.24
CA LEU A 183 -20.62 2.68 9.22
C LEU A 183 -21.53 2.23 8.07
N LEU A 184 -21.02 2.17 6.84
CA LEU A 184 -21.83 1.83 5.66
C LEU A 184 -22.23 0.35 5.61
N TRP A 185 -21.50 -0.53 6.30
CA TRP A 185 -21.80 -1.96 6.33
C TRP A 185 -22.74 -2.34 7.48
N PHE A 186 -22.52 -1.80 8.68
CA PHE A 186 -23.27 -2.18 9.88
C PHE A 186 -24.42 -1.22 10.23
N VAL A 187 -24.42 0.00 9.69
CA VAL A 187 -25.46 1.00 9.96
C VAL A 187 -26.35 1.13 8.72
N GLU A 188 -27.41 0.32 8.68
CA GLU A 188 -28.36 0.27 7.57
C GLU A 188 -28.89 1.66 7.15
N PRO A 189 -29.27 2.58 8.06
CA PRO A 189 -29.70 3.93 7.66
C PRO A 189 -28.65 4.71 6.86
N ALA A 190 -27.37 4.57 7.21
CA ALA A 190 -26.27 5.27 6.54
C ALA A 190 -26.07 4.72 5.12
N SER A 191 -26.06 3.40 4.98
CA SER A 191 -25.99 2.73 3.67
C SER A 191 -27.17 3.10 2.78
N ARG A 192 -28.39 3.02 3.33
CA ARG A 192 -29.63 3.34 2.62
C ARG A 192 -29.62 4.78 2.11
N LEU A 193 -29.20 5.73 2.94
CA LEU A 193 -29.08 7.14 2.55
C LEU A 193 -28.14 7.30 1.36
N LEU A 194 -26.92 6.74 1.44
CA LEU A 194 -25.94 6.84 0.37
C LEU A 194 -26.46 6.28 -0.96
N TRP A 195 -27.02 5.06 -0.95
CA TRP A 195 -27.59 4.43 -2.13
C TRP A 195 -28.77 5.22 -2.69
N GLN A 196 -29.68 5.70 -1.84
CA GLN A 196 -30.82 6.49 -2.27
C GLN A 196 -30.37 7.81 -2.93
N THR A 197 -29.39 8.49 -2.36
CA THR A 197 -28.80 9.69 -2.96
C THR A 197 -28.17 9.37 -4.32
N ALA A 198 -27.40 8.29 -4.41
CA ALA A 198 -26.74 7.89 -5.64
C ALA A 198 -27.75 7.53 -6.76
N PHE A 199 -28.80 6.77 -6.44
CA PHE A 199 -29.87 6.46 -7.39
C PHE A 199 -30.64 7.71 -7.84
N THR A 200 -30.89 8.65 -6.92
CA THR A 200 -31.56 9.91 -7.26
C THR A 200 -30.73 10.73 -8.24
N ILE A 201 -29.41 10.85 -8.01
CA ILE A 201 -28.49 11.54 -8.94
C ILE A 201 -28.40 10.79 -10.28
N SER A 202 -28.35 9.47 -10.26
CA SER A 202 -28.34 8.64 -11.47
C SER A 202 -29.59 8.91 -12.31
N GLU A 203 -30.76 8.97 -11.68
CA GLU A 203 -32.04 9.21 -12.35
C GLU A 203 -32.12 10.64 -12.92
N THR A 204 -31.61 11.66 -12.22
CA THR A 204 -31.57 13.03 -12.76
C THR A 204 -30.64 13.16 -13.97
N LEU A 205 -29.62 12.31 -14.08
CA LEU A 205 -28.77 12.19 -15.27
C LEU A 205 -29.40 11.33 -16.39
N GLY A 206 -30.62 10.84 -16.19
CA GLY A 206 -31.37 10.05 -17.17
C GLY A 206 -31.07 8.55 -17.14
N VAL A 207 -30.24 8.08 -16.20
CA VAL A 207 -29.85 6.66 -16.10
C VAL A 207 -30.90 5.88 -15.31
N PRO A 208 -31.61 4.89 -15.92
CA PRO A 208 -32.68 4.17 -15.24
C PRO A 208 -32.16 3.32 -14.06
N PRO A 209 -32.76 3.42 -12.85
CA PRO A 209 -32.33 2.64 -11.68
C PRO A 209 -32.38 1.12 -11.91
N GLU A 210 -33.38 0.64 -12.65
CA GLU A 210 -33.54 -0.78 -12.99
C GLU A 210 -32.37 -1.30 -13.83
N MET A 211 -31.84 -0.46 -14.72
CA MET A 211 -30.74 -0.81 -15.61
C MET A 211 -29.41 -0.87 -14.86
N ALA A 212 -29.15 0.11 -13.98
CA ALA A 212 -28.00 0.07 -13.08
C ALA A 212 -28.07 -1.15 -12.14
N GLY A 213 -29.26 -1.47 -11.62
CA GLY A 213 -29.49 -2.66 -10.80
C GLY A 213 -29.29 -3.96 -11.56
N LEU A 214 -29.65 -4.03 -12.85
CA LEU A 214 -29.34 -5.18 -13.70
C LEU A 214 -27.82 -5.33 -13.91
N GLY A 215 -27.11 -4.23 -14.18
CA GLY A 215 -25.65 -4.23 -14.31
C GLY A 215 -24.96 -4.74 -13.05
N PHE A 216 -25.40 -4.27 -11.88
CA PHE A 216 -24.92 -4.76 -10.59
C PHE A 216 -25.11 -6.27 -10.40
N ARG A 217 -26.32 -6.79 -10.70
CA ARG A 217 -26.60 -8.24 -10.60
C ARG A 217 -25.73 -9.06 -11.55
N LEU A 218 -25.53 -8.58 -12.78
CA LEU A 218 -24.65 -9.23 -13.76
C LEU A 218 -23.19 -9.21 -13.29
N PHE A 219 -22.73 -8.10 -12.71
CA PHE A 219 -21.38 -7.99 -12.14
C PHE A 219 -21.17 -8.99 -10.98
N GLN A 220 -22.11 -9.07 -10.04
CA GLN A 220 -21.99 -9.95 -8.86
C GLN A 220 -21.96 -11.45 -9.19
N GLN A 221 -22.54 -11.89 -10.31
CA GLN A 221 -22.55 -13.31 -10.67
C GLN A 221 -21.14 -13.92 -10.81
N ASN A 222 -20.15 -13.11 -11.22
CA ASN A 222 -18.77 -13.57 -11.43
C ASN A 222 -17.77 -13.00 -10.43
N SER A 223 -18.17 -12.04 -9.58
CA SER A 223 -17.24 -11.39 -8.66
C SER A 223 -16.64 -12.39 -7.65
N GLY A 224 -17.43 -13.37 -7.21
CA GLY A 224 -16.96 -14.47 -6.35
C GLY A 224 -15.86 -15.33 -6.97
N TRP A 225 -15.94 -15.61 -8.27
CA TRP A 225 -14.89 -16.37 -8.98
C TRP A 225 -13.59 -15.58 -9.11
N LEU A 226 -13.66 -14.26 -9.28
CA LEU A 226 -12.48 -13.40 -9.27
C LEU A 226 -11.84 -13.35 -7.89
N ILE A 227 -12.63 -13.24 -6.81
CA ILE A 227 -12.12 -13.32 -5.44
C ILE A 227 -11.41 -14.65 -5.21
N LEU A 228 -12.02 -15.77 -5.59
CA LEU A 228 -11.39 -17.09 -5.51
C LEU A 228 -10.09 -17.17 -6.33
N GLY A 229 -10.07 -16.57 -7.52
CA GLY A 229 -8.87 -16.46 -8.35
C GLY A 229 -7.74 -15.68 -7.66
N PHE A 230 -8.04 -14.52 -7.08
CA PHE A 230 -7.08 -13.73 -6.31
C PHE A 230 -6.57 -14.47 -5.08
N VAL A 231 -7.46 -15.12 -4.32
CA VAL A 231 -7.09 -15.94 -3.15
C VAL A 231 -6.22 -17.12 -3.58
N ALA A 232 -6.56 -17.81 -4.67
CA ALA A 232 -5.77 -18.91 -5.19
C ALA A 232 -4.39 -18.45 -5.68
N LEU A 233 -4.30 -17.29 -6.34
CA LEU A 233 -3.03 -16.71 -6.78
C LEU A 233 -2.17 -16.29 -5.58
N ALA A 234 -2.74 -15.60 -4.59
CA ALA A 234 -2.04 -15.22 -3.36
C ALA A 234 -1.56 -16.47 -2.60
N TRP A 235 -2.39 -17.52 -2.53
CA TRP A 235 -2.02 -18.81 -1.96
C TRP A 235 -0.90 -19.48 -2.75
N LEU A 236 -0.91 -19.41 -4.09
CA LEU A 236 0.13 -19.97 -4.95
C LEU A 236 1.48 -19.23 -4.79
N LEU A 237 1.46 -17.90 -4.71
CA LEU A 237 2.67 -17.11 -4.47
C LEU A 237 3.23 -17.41 -3.09
N ARG A 238 2.37 -17.44 -2.07
CA ARG A 238 2.71 -17.81 -0.70
C ARG A 238 3.21 -19.26 -0.59
N SER A 239 2.69 -20.20 -1.37
CA SER A 239 3.18 -21.57 -1.35
C SER A 239 4.57 -21.67 -1.98
N LYS A 240 4.80 -20.98 -3.10
CA LYS A 240 6.10 -20.93 -3.78
C LYS A 240 7.19 -20.28 -2.93
N GLU A 241 6.94 -19.14 -2.29
CA GLU A 241 7.95 -18.50 -1.40
C GLU A 241 8.36 -19.45 -0.26
N ASN A 242 7.36 -20.10 0.37
CA ASN A 242 7.59 -21.02 1.48
C ASN A 242 8.32 -22.29 1.04
N GLU A 243 8.03 -22.78 -0.17
CA GLU A 243 8.73 -23.94 -0.75
C GLU A 243 10.21 -23.63 -0.97
N LYS A 244 10.55 -22.48 -1.57
CA LYS A 244 11.94 -22.07 -1.80
C LYS A 244 12.70 -21.88 -0.49
N TYR A 245 12.08 -21.21 0.48
CA TYR A 245 12.64 -21.04 1.81
C TYR A 245 12.88 -22.38 2.52
N ARG A 246 11.89 -23.29 2.51
CA ARG A 246 12.02 -24.64 3.10
C ARG A 246 13.13 -25.45 2.43
N ARG A 247 13.26 -25.35 1.11
CA ARG A 247 14.36 -25.98 0.36
C ARG A 247 15.71 -25.40 0.80
N GLY A 248 15.82 -24.08 0.96
CA GLY A 248 17.01 -23.44 1.53
C GLY A 248 17.39 -24.01 2.90
N ASN A 249 16.41 -24.14 3.80
CA ASN A 249 16.63 -24.72 5.13
C ASN A 249 17.08 -26.19 5.10
N GLN A 250 16.55 -26.99 4.18
CA GLN A 250 16.99 -28.38 3.99
C GLN A 250 18.44 -28.44 3.48
N LEU A 251 18.77 -27.63 2.48
CA LEU A 251 20.13 -27.55 1.91
C LEU A 251 21.14 -27.06 2.94
N LEU A 252 20.77 -26.07 3.76
CA LEU A 252 21.57 -25.58 4.88
C LEU A 252 21.85 -26.70 5.90
N LYS A 253 20.84 -27.49 6.28
CA LYS A 253 21.02 -28.65 7.17
C LYS A 253 21.96 -29.71 6.57
N SER A 254 21.93 -29.86 5.25
CA SER A 254 22.84 -30.73 4.50
C SER A 254 24.21 -30.08 4.19
N GLN A 255 24.51 -28.89 4.75
CA GLN A 255 25.74 -28.13 4.54
C GLN A 255 26.03 -27.76 3.07
N GLN A 256 25.01 -27.77 2.21
CA GLN A 256 25.13 -27.35 0.81
C GLN A 256 24.93 -25.84 0.71
N TYR A 257 25.90 -25.07 1.21
CA TYR A 257 25.76 -23.63 1.45
C TYR A 257 25.46 -22.81 0.19
N GLU A 258 26.16 -23.04 -0.93
CA GLU A 258 25.88 -22.32 -2.19
C GLU A 258 24.48 -22.62 -2.74
N ALA A 259 24.03 -23.87 -2.64
CA ALA A 259 22.68 -24.25 -3.06
C ALA A 259 21.61 -23.64 -2.14
N ALA A 260 21.87 -23.58 -0.83
CA ALA A 260 21.00 -22.93 0.14
C ALA A 260 20.89 -21.43 -0.15
N LEU A 261 22.03 -20.76 -0.42
CA LEU A 261 22.08 -19.35 -0.82
C LEU A 261 21.21 -19.08 -2.06
N ALA A 262 21.36 -19.91 -3.10
CA ALA A 262 20.54 -19.79 -4.31
C ALA A 262 19.03 -19.97 -4.02
N ALA A 263 18.65 -20.88 -3.12
CA ALA A 263 17.26 -21.09 -2.73
C ALA A 263 16.68 -19.90 -1.94
N TYR A 264 17.46 -19.30 -1.03
CA TYR A 264 17.03 -18.09 -0.32
C TYR A 264 16.93 -16.88 -1.26
N ASN A 265 17.86 -16.72 -2.20
CA ASN A 265 17.75 -15.68 -3.24
C ASN A 265 16.47 -15.86 -4.08
N GLN A 266 16.09 -17.09 -4.40
CA GLN A 266 14.81 -17.36 -5.09
C GLN A 266 13.58 -17.01 -4.24
N ALA A 267 13.63 -17.22 -2.93
CA ALA A 267 12.54 -16.82 -2.04
C ALA A 267 12.41 -15.29 -1.94
N ILE A 268 13.55 -14.59 -1.82
CA ILE A 268 13.63 -13.12 -1.78
C ILE A 268 13.15 -12.50 -3.10
N ALA A 269 13.45 -13.13 -4.25
CA ALA A 269 12.97 -12.65 -5.54
C ALA A 269 11.44 -12.75 -5.71
N ILE A 270 10.76 -13.60 -4.92
CA ILE A 270 9.29 -13.68 -4.88
C ILE A 270 8.72 -12.68 -3.88
N LYS A 271 9.37 -12.53 -2.72
CA LYS A 271 8.98 -11.62 -1.64
C LYS A 271 10.22 -10.88 -1.13
N GLU A 272 10.35 -9.62 -1.54
CA GLU A 272 11.54 -8.80 -1.24
C GLU A 272 11.70 -8.50 0.24
N ASP A 273 10.61 -8.40 1.00
CA ASP A 273 10.59 -8.16 2.45
C ASP A 273 10.53 -9.48 3.27
N TYR A 274 10.95 -10.61 2.71
CA TYR A 274 10.94 -11.90 3.40
C TYR A 274 12.05 -12.01 4.45
N TYR A 275 11.75 -11.54 5.66
CA TYR A 275 12.67 -11.45 6.80
C TYR A 275 13.48 -12.73 7.05
N GLU A 276 12.84 -13.89 7.19
CA GLU A 276 13.53 -15.14 7.48
C GLU A 276 14.47 -15.56 6.35
N ALA A 277 14.08 -15.33 5.09
CA ALA A 277 14.94 -15.65 3.95
C ALA A 277 16.20 -14.75 3.93
N TRP A 278 16.06 -13.47 4.24
CA TRP A 278 17.20 -12.56 4.41
C TRP A 278 18.11 -12.95 5.59
N TYR A 279 17.53 -13.36 6.71
CA TYR A 279 18.28 -13.82 7.89
C TYR A 279 19.15 -15.03 7.55
N PHE A 280 18.55 -16.08 6.98
CA PHE A 280 19.30 -17.28 6.61
C PHE A 280 20.25 -17.06 5.43
N ARG A 281 19.93 -16.15 4.50
CA ARG A 281 20.89 -15.68 3.48
C ARG A 281 22.13 -15.08 4.13
N SER A 282 21.96 -14.15 5.09
CA SER A 282 23.06 -13.52 5.83
C SER A 282 23.92 -14.57 6.53
N TYR A 283 23.27 -15.51 7.21
CA TYR A 283 23.94 -16.60 7.92
C TYR A 283 24.73 -17.52 6.98
N VAL A 284 24.15 -17.91 5.85
CA VAL A 284 24.86 -18.73 4.84
C VAL A 284 26.06 -18.00 4.26
N LEU A 285 25.92 -16.71 3.93
CA LEU A 285 27.02 -15.90 3.42
C LEU A 285 28.16 -15.78 4.44
N TYR A 286 27.81 -15.62 5.72
CA TYR A 286 28.78 -15.66 6.81
C TYR A 286 29.53 -17.01 6.88
N LEU A 287 28.82 -18.15 6.77
CA LEU A 287 29.44 -19.48 6.74
C LEU A 287 30.35 -19.69 5.52
N LEU A 288 30.00 -19.08 4.39
CA LEU A 288 30.81 -19.04 3.17
C LEU A 288 31.97 -18.02 3.22
N GLN A 289 32.11 -17.27 4.33
CA GLN A 289 33.09 -16.19 4.51
C GLN A 289 32.93 -15.04 3.50
N ARG A 290 31.72 -14.88 2.93
CA ARG A 290 31.35 -13.78 2.04
C ARG A 290 30.78 -12.63 2.87
N TYR A 291 31.64 -12.05 3.71
CA TYR A 291 31.25 -11.17 4.80
C TYR A 291 30.61 -9.85 4.33
N GLU A 292 31.10 -9.26 3.24
CA GLU A 292 30.54 -8.02 2.68
C GLU A 292 29.10 -8.23 2.19
N GLU A 293 28.82 -9.37 1.55
CA GLU A 293 27.45 -9.70 1.11
C GLU A 293 26.53 -10.05 2.29
N ALA A 294 27.08 -10.65 3.36
CA ALA A 294 26.35 -10.87 4.60
C ALA A 294 25.97 -9.54 5.25
N ILE A 295 26.89 -8.57 5.30
CA ILE A 295 26.62 -7.21 5.80
C ILE A 295 25.49 -6.54 5.01
N ALA A 296 25.53 -6.61 3.67
CA ALA A 296 24.45 -6.09 2.84
C ALA A 296 23.10 -6.76 3.14
N SER A 297 23.10 -8.06 3.48
CA SER A 297 21.89 -8.77 3.90
C SER A 297 21.34 -8.26 5.25
N TYR A 298 22.23 -8.03 6.22
CA TYR A 298 21.86 -7.47 7.52
C TYR A 298 21.30 -6.04 7.38
N GLU A 299 21.80 -5.26 6.43
CA GLU A 299 21.25 -3.93 6.13
C GLU A 299 19.82 -3.99 5.59
N GLN A 300 19.50 -4.99 4.76
CA GLN A 300 18.12 -5.23 4.33
C GLN A 300 17.22 -5.62 5.51
N LEU A 301 17.71 -6.48 6.42
CA LEU A 301 16.97 -6.84 7.63
C LEU A 301 16.69 -5.63 8.54
N ILE A 302 17.66 -4.72 8.68
CA ILE A 302 17.50 -3.48 9.44
C ILE A 302 16.46 -2.55 8.79
N GLN A 303 16.40 -2.48 7.46
CA GLN A 303 15.37 -1.72 6.75
C GLN A 303 13.97 -2.33 6.98
N ILE A 304 13.86 -3.66 6.99
CA ILE A 304 12.60 -4.37 7.24
C ILE A 304 12.15 -4.25 8.70
N ASN A 305 13.07 -4.46 9.66
CA ASN A 305 12.81 -4.37 11.09
C ASN A 305 14.01 -3.74 11.83
N PRO A 306 14.02 -2.42 12.07
CA PRO A 306 15.13 -1.75 12.74
C PRO A 306 15.24 -2.06 14.24
N GLN A 307 14.22 -2.70 14.82
CA GLN A 307 14.12 -2.99 16.27
C GLN A 307 14.65 -4.39 16.64
N ASP A 308 15.15 -5.17 15.68
CA ASP A 308 15.77 -6.47 15.99
C ASP A 308 17.24 -6.28 16.39
N ALA A 309 17.50 -6.31 17.70
CA ALA A 309 18.85 -6.15 18.25
C ALA A 309 19.83 -7.24 17.77
N SER A 310 19.34 -8.44 17.47
CA SER A 310 20.18 -9.56 17.03
C SER A 310 20.80 -9.29 15.66
N VAL A 311 20.08 -8.61 14.77
CA VAL A 311 20.58 -8.25 13.43
C VAL A 311 21.75 -7.27 13.53
N TRP A 312 21.62 -6.25 14.38
CA TRP A 312 22.71 -5.31 14.67
C TRP A 312 23.93 -6.00 15.26
N TYR A 313 23.71 -6.94 16.18
CA TYR A 313 24.78 -7.75 16.76
C TYR A 313 25.50 -8.62 15.72
N TYR A 314 24.78 -9.35 14.87
CA TYR A 314 25.40 -10.20 13.84
C TYR A 314 26.09 -9.38 12.74
N LYS A 315 25.57 -8.19 12.40
CA LYS A 315 26.27 -7.22 11.55
C LYS A 315 27.60 -6.81 12.20
N GLY A 316 27.58 -6.45 13.49
CA GLY A 316 28.77 -6.09 14.25
C GLY A 316 29.81 -7.20 14.29
N LEU A 317 29.38 -8.45 14.56
CA LEU A 317 30.26 -9.62 14.52
C LEU A 317 30.93 -9.78 13.16
N THR A 318 30.15 -9.68 12.08
CA THR A 318 30.65 -9.84 10.71
C THR A 318 31.66 -8.74 10.36
N LEU A 319 31.41 -7.49 10.79
CA LEU A 319 32.35 -6.38 10.65
C LEU A 319 33.65 -6.60 11.44
N GLY A 320 33.56 -7.21 12.64
CA GLY A 320 34.71 -7.62 13.44
C GLY A 320 35.63 -8.61 12.71
N TYR A 321 35.06 -9.59 11.99
CA TYR A 321 35.85 -10.51 11.16
C TYR A 321 36.59 -9.82 10.01
N LEU A 322 36.02 -8.73 9.48
CA LEU A 322 36.67 -7.85 8.50
C LEU A 322 37.62 -6.82 9.14
N GLN A 323 37.80 -6.85 10.47
CA GLN A 323 38.59 -5.89 11.24
C GLN A 323 38.10 -4.44 11.12
N GLN A 324 36.83 -4.25 10.73
CA GLN A 324 36.15 -2.96 10.68
C GLN A 324 35.58 -2.63 12.06
N TYR A 325 36.47 -2.51 13.04
CA TYR A 325 36.09 -2.45 14.46
C TYR A 325 35.27 -1.21 14.83
N LYS A 326 35.46 -0.08 14.14
CA LYS A 326 34.69 1.15 14.41
C LYS A 326 33.22 0.98 14.04
N GLU A 327 32.97 0.42 12.86
CA GLU A 327 31.64 0.11 12.34
C GLU A 327 30.98 -1.02 13.15
N ALA A 328 31.78 -1.99 13.61
CA ALA A 328 31.33 -3.05 14.50
C ALA A 328 30.83 -2.47 15.84
N ILE A 329 31.59 -1.58 16.47
CA ILE A 329 31.21 -0.89 17.71
C ILE A 329 29.90 -0.13 17.52
N ALA A 330 29.76 0.64 16.43
CA ALA A 330 28.51 1.36 16.14
C ALA A 330 27.31 0.41 16.03
N SER A 331 27.51 -0.78 15.45
CA SER A 331 26.46 -1.80 15.35
C SER A 331 26.12 -2.40 16.72
N TYR A 332 27.11 -2.68 17.56
CA TYR A 332 26.88 -3.14 18.94
C TYR A 332 26.21 -2.08 19.81
N ASP A 333 26.55 -0.81 19.64
CA ASP A 333 25.90 0.30 20.35
C ASP A 333 24.40 0.35 20.03
N GLN A 334 24.00 0.11 18.77
CA GLN A 334 22.58 -0.01 18.41
C GLN A 334 21.93 -1.23 19.07
N ALA A 335 22.59 -2.39 19.04
CA ALA A 335 22.06 -3.59 19.70
C ALA A 335 21.86 -3.38 21.22
N ILE A 336 22.82 -2.73 21.89
CA ILE A 336 22.77 -2.38 23.32
C ILE A 336 21.67 -1.36 23.61
N ALA A 337 21.48 -0.36 22.74
CA ALA A 337 20.42 0.62 22.91
C ALA A 337 19.02 0.00 22.85
N LEU A 338 18.85 -1.07 22.05
CA LEU A 338 17.62 -1.83 21.95
C LEU A 338 17.46 -2.81 23.13
N GLU A 339 18.50 -3.57 23.45
CA GLU A 339 18.50 -4.60 24.51
C GLU A 339 19.79 -4.51 25.36
N PRO A 340 19.80 -3.69 26.43
CA PRO A 340 21.01 -3.41 27.21
C PRO A 340 21.43 -4.53 28.16
N ASP A 341 20.57 -5.52 28.39
CA ASP A 341 20.80 -6.61 29.36
C ASP A 341 21.35 -7.89 28.73
N ILE A 342 21.74 -7.85 27.44
CA ILE A 342 22.37 -8.96 26.74
C ILE A 342 23.90 -8.84 26.87
N GLU A 343 24.52 -9.79 27.59
CA GLU A 343 25.94 -9.71 27.91
C GLU A 343 26.86 -9.83 26.68
N SER A 344 26.44 -10.60 25.68
CA SER A 344 27.23 -10.83 24.47
C SER A 344 27.46 -9.54 23.68
N PHE A 345 26.52 -8.59 23.71
CA PHE A 345 26.66 -7.32 22.99
C PHE A 345 27.76 -6.46 23.62
N TRP A 346 27.77 -6.37 24.95
CA TRP A 346 28.80 -5.67 25.72
C TRP A 346 30.17 -6.32 25.57
N PHE A 347 30.23 -7.65 25.62
CA PHE A 347 31.47 -8.39 25.46
C PHE A 347 32.12 -8.12 24.10
N GLN A 348 31.36 -8.26 23.00
CA GLN A 348 31.88 -8.04 21.65
C GLN A 348 32.24 -6.58 21.38
N ARG A 349 31.49 -5.65 21.96
CA ARG A 349 31.86 -4.23 21.95
C ARG A 349 33.21 -4.00 22.65
N GLY A 350 33.40 -4.60 23.82
CA GLY A 350 34.66 -4.53 24.56
C GLY A 350 35.84 -5.09 23.77
N ASP A 351 35.64 -6.23 23.10
CA ASP A 351 36.66 -6.86 22.25
C ASP A 351 37.06 -5.98 21.06
N ALA A 352 36.08 -5.41 20.35
CA ALA A 352 36.35 -4.48 19.26
C ALA A 352 37.08 -3.21 19.75
N LEU A 353 36.74 -2.68 20.92
CA LEU A 353 37.43 -1.54 21.55
C LEU A 353 38.86 -1.87 21.95
N TYR A 354 39.09 -3.08 22.47
CA TYR A 354 40.42 -3.58 22.80
C TYR A 354 41.32 -3.64 21.55
N HIS A 355 40.80 -4.15 20.43
CA HIS A 355 41.51 -4.17 19.15
C HIS A 355 41.86 -2.77 18.62
N LEU A 356 41.05 -1.75 18.96
CA LEU A 356 41.34 -0.34 18.68
C LEU A 356 42.22 0.34 19.74
N GLN A 357 42.70 -0.39 20.74
CA GLN A 357 43.50 0.11 21.87
C GLN A 357 42.76 1.13 22.75
N GLN A 358 41.43 1.14 22.72
CA GLN A 358 40.56 1.96 23.56
C GLN A 358 40.26 1.23 24.87
N TYR A 359 41.32 1.02 25.66
CA TYR A 359 41.29 0.11 26.82
C TYR A 359 40.34 0.57 27.92
N LYS A 360 40.17 1.88 28.12
CA LYS A 360 39.29 2.42 29.17
C LYS A 360 37.83 2.09 28.88
N GLU A 361 37.40 2.31 27.64
CA GLU A 361 36.06 2.01 27.15
C GLU A 361 35.82 0.50 27.08
N ALA A 362 36.84 -0.28 26.71
CA ALA A 362 36.79 -1.74 26.71
C ALA A 362 36.55 -2.30 28.12
N ILE A 363 37.29 -1.83 29.13
CA ILE A 363 37.09 -2.21 30.54
C ILE A 363 35.66 -1.88 30.98
N ALA A 364 35.16 -0.68 30.65
CA ALA A 364 33.78 -0.32 30.98
C ALA A 364 32.73 -1.25 30.35
N SER A 365 32.96 -1.70 29.11
CA SER A 365 32.12 -2.74 28.48
C SER A 365 32.19 -4.08 29.23
N TYR A 366 33.39 -4.53 29.61
CA TYR A 366 33.56 -5.79 30.33
C TYR A 366 32.99 -5.73 31.76
N ASP A 367 33.10 -4.59 32.45
CA ASP A 367 32.47 -4.39 33.75
C ASP A 367 30.93 -4.54 33.65
N ARG A 368 30.32 -4.09 32.55
CA ARG A 368 28.89 -4.32 32.29
C ARG A 368 28.56 -5.80 32.11
N VAL A 369 29.41 -6.58 31.45
CA VAL A 369 29.24 -8.04 31.33
C VAL A 369 29.19 -8.68 32.72
N ILE A 370 30.14 -8.35 33.60
CA ILE A 370 30.19 -8.87 34.99
C ILE A 370 28.96 -8.42 35.78
N GLN A 371 28.48 -7.20 35.60
CA GLN A 371 27.26 -6.74 36.28
C GLN A 371 26.00 -7.50 35.84
N ILE A 372 25.91 -7.87 34.55
CA ILE A 372 24.77 -8.63 34.00
C ILE A 372 24.86 -10.11 34.42
N LYS A 373 26.07 -10.71 34.36
CA LYS A 373 26.35 -12.07 34.80
C LYS A 373 27.56 -12.07 35.77
N PRO A 374 27.30 -11.96 37.09
CA PRO A 374 28.32 -11.88 38.13
C PRO A 374 29.24 -13.08 38.24
#